data_AF-A0A1D3L116-F1
#
_entry.id   AF-A0A1D3L116-F1
#
_cell.length_a   1.000
_cell.length_b   1.000
_cell.length_c   1.000
_cell.angle_alpha   90.00
_cell.angle_beta   90.00
_cell.angle_gamma   90.00
#
_symmetry.space_group_name_H-M   'P 1'
#
loop_
_entity.id
_entity.type
_entity.pdbx_description
1 polymer ?
#
loop_
_entity_poly.entity_id
_entity_poly.type
_entity_poly.pdbx_seq_one_letter_code
_entity_poly.pdbx_strand_id
1 'polypeptide(L)'
;MGIIDATRSIDSLKKRLLNEFDHVDGLDGVLDDILGLTDSDVYWEYFKAFKMEDGVSGEDFKYSDAEKSNIRVVNLARENLSSPVLYFPPVTDLVEFLTFYVMYRVFEDIYYVYKGSSLVHEDFIKLLYNGLDERVMRGLDQFDTLTNPQEVTAEYFLKLKKMNWKNKNVKKLHGKLNQFRDSNFIETRKITTSKFSVTESAFILFLAACCAVNDDRLKIVESDLLMAYKTYFKLINTDITKLM
;
A
#
# COMPACT_ATOMS: atom_id res chain seq x y z
N MET A 1 13.68 -38.84 -1.58
CA MET A 1 13.08 -37.83 -2.47
C MET A 1 13.37 -36.49 -1.85
N GLY A 2 14.28 -35.72 -2.45
CA GLY A 2 14.86 -34.54 -1.83
C GLY A 2 13.86 -33.40 -1.73
N ILE A 3 13.74 -32.84 -0.53
CA ILE A 3 13.22 -31.50 -0.29
C ILE A 3 14.14 -30.58 -1.08
N ILE A 4 13.68 -30.09 -2.24
CA ILE A 4 14.31 -28.95 -2.89
C ILE A 4 14.03 -27.78 -1.97
N ASP A 5 15.07 -27.45 -1.22
CA ASP A 5 15.21 -26.45 -0.17
C ASP A 5 14.60 -25.12 -0.61
N ALA A 6 13.39 -24.82 -0.12
CA ALA A 6 12.61 -23.65 -0.55
C ALA A 6 13.40 -22.35 -0.35
N THR A 7 14.16 -22.27 0.74
CA THR A 7 15.06 -21.16 1.10
C THR A 7 16.09 -20.86 0.00
N ARG A 8 16.55 -21.86 -0.77
CA ARG A 8 17.46 -21.65 -1.90
C ARG A 8 16.80 -20.92 -3.07
N SER A 9 15.48 -20.95 -3.18
CA SER A 9 14.71 -20.27 -4.23
C SER A 9 14.61 -18.77 -3.96
N ILE A 10 14.22 -18.37 -2.74
CA ILE A 10 14.09 -16.95 -2.37
C ILE A 10 15.45 -16.25 -2.34
N ASP A 11 16.49 -16.87 -1.77
CA ASP A 11 17.85 -16.31 -1.76
C ASP A 11 18.39 -16.08 -3.18
N SER A 12 18.09 -17.01 -4.08
CA SER A 12 18.45 -16.90 -5.51
C SER A 12 17.68 -15.77 -6.18
N LEU A 13 16.39 -15.60 -5.88
CA LEU A 13 15.60 -14.47 -6.37
C LEU A 13 16.17 -13.13 -5.85
N LYS A 14 16.46 -13.03 -4.54
CA LYS A 14 17.06 -11.84 -3.93
C LYS A 14 18.37 -11.46 -4.64
N LYS A 15 19.29 -12.41 -4.80
CA LYS A 15 20.57 -12.20 -5.51
C LYS A 15 20.37 -11.73 -6.96
N ARG A 16 19.41 -12.31 -7.68
CA ARG A 16 19.10 -11.91 -9.05
C ARG A 16 18.56 -10.48 -9.12
N LEU A 17 17.65 -10.11 -8.22
CA LEU A 17 17.12 -8.75 -8.11
C LEU A 17 18.24 -7.74 -7.84
N LEU A 18 19.12 -8.02 -6.88
CA LEU A 18 20.26 -7.16 -6.54
C LEU A 18 21.23 -7.00 -7.72
N ASN A 19 21.52 -8.08 -8.45
CA ASN A 19 22.39 -7.99 -9.62
C ASN A 19 21.75 -7.22 -10.79
N GLU A 20 20.44 -7.36 -10.97
CA GLU A 20 19.72 -6.69 -12.07
C GLU A 20 19.52 -5.19 -11.81
N PHE A 21 19.40 -4.81 -10.54
CA PHE A 21 19.15 -3.45 -10.07
C PHE A 21 20.25 -2.97 -9.10
N ASP A 22 21.50 -3.30 -9.40
CA ASP A 22 22.69 -2.99 -8.61
C ASP A 22 22.91 -1.49 -8.36
N HIS A 23 22.45 -0.67 -9.29
CA HIS A 23 22.45 0.80 -9.26
C HIS A 23 21.37 1.41 -8.35
N VAL A 24 20.49 0.61 -7.75
CA VAL A 24 19.41 1.10 -6.89
C VAL A 24 19.85 1.07 -5.43
N ASP A 25 20.33 2.22 -4.97
CA ASP A 25 20.80 2.40 -3.59
C ASP A 25 19.69 2.06 -2.57
N GLY A 26 20.02 1.21 -1.60
CA GLY A 26 19.09 0.81 -0.53
C GLY A 26 18.13 -0.32 -0.89
N LEU A 27 18.22 -0.89 -2.11
CA LEU A 27 17.39 -2.03 -2.51
C LEU A 27 17.56 -3.25 -1.59
N ASP A 28 18.79 -3.56 -1.17
CA ASP A 28 19.07 -4.72 -0.30
C ASP A 28 18.30 -4.66 1.02
N GLY A 29 18.31 -3.50 1.68
CA GLY A 29 17.56 -3.28 2.92
C GLY A 29 16.05 -3.46 2.72
N VAL A 30 15.49 -2.97 1.61
CA VAL A 30 14.06 -3.17 1.31
C VAL A 30 13.74 -4.64 1.04
N LEU A 31 14.65 -5.40 0.40
CA LEU A 31 14.47 -6.84 0.20
C LEU A 31 14.53 -7.58 1.54
N ASP A 32 15.41 -7.19 2.46
CA ASP A 32 15.44 -7.75 3.82
C ASP A 32 14.17 -7.44 4.61
N ASP A 33 13.67 -6.20 4.51
CA ASP A 33 12.41 -5.80 5.15
C ASP A 33 11.21 -6.58 4.58
N ILE A 34 11.18 -6.87 3.26
CA ILE A 34 10.16 -7.73 2.64
C ILE A 34 10.17 -9.11 3.30
N LEU A 35 11.36 -9.73 3.43
CA LEU A 35 11.50 -11.06 4.01
C LEU A 35 11.02 -11.05 5.48
N GLY A 36 11.54 -10.11 6.27
CA GLY A 36 11.17 -9.99 7.68
C GLY A 36 9.69 -9.73 7.90
N LEU A 37 9.06 -8.85 7.11
CA LEU A 37 7.64 -8.56 7.26
C LEU A 37 6.77 -9.76 6.87
N THR A 38 7.02 -10.38 5.72
CA THR A 38 6.16 -11.46 5.21
C THR A 38 6.23 -12.73 6.08
N ASP A 39 7.32 -12.89 6.83
CA ASP A 39 7.47 -13.95 7.84
C ASP A 39 6.85 -13.59 9.21
N SER A 40 6.51 -12.32 9.44
CA SER A 40 5.96 -11.86 10.72
C SER A 40 4.52 -12.32 10.98
N ASP A 41 4.16 -12.41 12.26
CA ASP A 41 2.79 -12.72 12.67
C ASP A 41 1.82 -11.55 12.42
N VAL A 42 2.27 -10.30 12.57
CA VAL A 42 1.43 -9.13 12.30
C VAL A 42 0.98 -9.09 10.83
N TYR A 43 1.87 -9.43 9.90
CA TYR A 43 1.52 -9.52 8.48
C TYR A 43 0.55 -10.67 8.19
N TRP A 44 0.66 -11.78 8.93
CA TRP A 44 -0.27 -12.90 8.84
C TRP A 44 -1.66 -12.54 9.38
N GLU A 45 -1.73 -11.83 10.51
CA GLU A 45 -3.00 -11.30 11.03
C GLU A 45 -3.64 -10.31 10.06
N TYR A 46 -2.83 -9.43 9.46
CA TYR A 46 -3.27 -8.50 8.42
C TYR A 46 -3.86 -9.24 7.20
N PHE A 47 -3.18 -10.28 6.71
CA PHE A 47 -3.71 -11.12 5.63
C PHE A 47 -5.04 -11.78 6.01
N LYS A 48 -5.17 -12.31 7.24
CA LYS A 48 -6.43 -12.92 7.70
C LYS A 48 -7.56 -11.91 7.77
N ALA A 49 -7.30 -10.71 8.28
CA ALA A 49 -8.26 -9.60 8.31
C ALA A 49 -8.75 -9.24 6.90
N PHE A 50 -7.84 -9.16 5.93
CA PHE A 50 -8.19 -8.91 4.53
C PHE A 50 -9.14 -9.98 3.95
N LYS A 51 -8.98 -11.25 4.36
CA LYS A 51 -9.72 -12.41 3.83
C LYS A 51 -11.10 -12.62 4.44
N MET A 52 -11.48 -11.85 5.47
CA MET A 52 -12.81 -11.94 6.07
C MET A 52 -13.89 -11.56 5.06
N GLU A 53 -14.90 -12.43 4.89
CA GLU A 53 -15.93 -12.32 3.85
C GLU A 53 -16.82 -11.07 4.04
N ASP A 54 -17.14 -10.75 5.30
CA ASP A 54 -17.92 -9.56 5.69
C ASP A 54 -17.04 -8.34 5.99
N GLY A 55 -15.74 -8.43 5.69
CA GLY A 55 -14.73 -7.46 6.11
C GLY A 55 -14.44 -7.54 7.62
N VAL A 56 -13.83 -6.48 8.14
CA VAL A 56 -13.44 -6.38 9.57
C VAL A 56 -14.52 -5.74 10.45
N SER A 57 -15.62 -5.28 9.83
CA SER A 57 -16.81 -4.73 10.47
C SER A 57 -17.64 -5.84 11.15
N GLY A 58 -18.30 -5.50 12.26
CA GLY A 58 -19.32 -6.39 12.85
C GLY A 58 -20.55 -6.56 11.95
N GLU A 59 -21.29 -7.66 12.12
CA GLU A 59 -22.43 -8.08 11.28
C GLU A 59 -23.52 -7.01 11.10
N ASP A 60 -23.65 -6.07 12.05
CA ASP A 60 -24.70 -5.06 12.08
C ASP A 60 -24.32 -3.70 11.45
N PHE A 61 -23.12 -3.57 10.87
CA PHE A 61 -22.62 -2.27 10.43
C PHE A 61 -22.13 -2.26 8.98
N LYS A 62 -22.86 -1.55 8.10
CA LYS A 62 -22.41 -1.17 6.75
C LYS A 62 -22.34 0.34 6.65
N TYR A 63 -21.13 0.84 6.41
CA TYR A 63 -20.88 2.25 6.19
C TYR A 63 -21.58 2.71 4.89
N SER A 64 -22.37 3.77 4.96
CA SER A 64 -23.12 4.25 3.80
C SER A 64 -22.22 5.02 2.82
N ASP A 65 -22.58 5.00 1.54
CA ASP A 65 -21.91 5.83 0.52
C ASP A 65 -22.06 7.33 0.81
N ALA A 66 -23.12 7.73 1.51
CA ALA A 66 -23.34 9.10 1.96
C ALA A 66 -22.28 9.55 2.96
N GLU A 67 -21.93 8.72 3.94
CA GLU A 67 -20.91 9.06 4.93
C GLU A 67 -19.50 9.10 4.31
N LYS A 68 -19.20 8.22 3.34
CA LYS A 68 -17.93 8.26 2.57
C LYS A 68 -17.83 9.52 1.72
N SER A 69 -18.96 10.03 1.27
CA SER A 69 -19.06 11.26 0.48
C SER A 69 -18.94 12.53 1.32
N ASN A 70 -18.74 12.42 2.64
CA ASN A 70 -18.44 13.57 3.51
C ASN A 70 -16.94 13.75 3.77
N ILE A 71 -16.10 12.78 3.37
CA ILE A 71 -14.65 12.86 3.58
C ILE A 71 -14.05 13.73 2.49
N ARG A 72 -13.50 14.89 2.88
CA ARG A 72 -12.91 15.88 1.94
C ARG A 72 -11.89 15.25 1.00
N VAL A 73 -10.97 14.46 1.53
CA VAL A 73 -9.89 13.80 0.75
C VAL A 73 -10.47 12.84 -0.29
N VAL A 74 -11.48 12.04 0.09
CA VAL A 74 -12.16 11.12 -0.83
C VAL A 74 -12.91 11.86 -1.93
N ASN A 75 -13.59 12.96 -1.60
CA ASN A 75 -14.29 13.78 -2.59
C ASN A 75 -13.33 14.41 -3.60
N LEU A 76 -12.23 15.00 -3.10
CA LEU A 76 -11.18 15.54 -3.97
C LEU A 76 -10.62 14.46 -4.89
N ALA A 77 -10.36 13.26 -4.39
CA ALA A 77 -9.91 12.14 -5.20
C ALA A 77 -10.95 11.76 -6.27
N ARG A 78 -12.22 11.63 -5.90
CA ARG A 78 -13.32 11.24 -6.80
C ARG A 78 -13.53 12.23 -7.93
N GLU A 79 -13.39 13.52 -7.64
CA GLU A 79 -13.56 14.60 -8.62
C GLU A 79 -12.38 14.75 -9.57
N ASN A 80 -11.17 14.37 -9.15
CA ASN A 80 -9.93 14.71 -9.86
C ASN A 80 -9.17 13.51 -10.42
N LEU A 81 -9.37 12.29 -9.91
CA LEU A 81 -8.81 11.05 -10.46
C LEU A 81 -9.76 10.44 -11.49
N SER A 82 -9.23 9.58 -12.37
CA SER A 82 -10.08 8.77 -13.24
C SER A 82 -10.71 7.61 -12.47
N SER A 83 -11.89 7.16 -12.91
CA SER A 83 -12.55 5.96 -12.39
C SER A 83 -13.12 5.17 -13.57
N PRO A 84 -12.24 4.56 -14.41
CA PRO A 84 -12.67 3.87 -15.61
C PRO A 84 -13.51 2.64 -15.25
N VAL A 85 -14.52 2.34 -16.08
CA VAL A 85 -15.38 1.16 -15.92
C VAL A 85 -14.60 -0.14 -16.14
N LEU A 86 -13.54 -0.10 -16.97
CA LEU A 86 -12.66 -1.23 -17.24
C LEU A 86 -11.20 -0.76 -17.24
N TYR A 87 -10.34 -1.46 -16.49
CA TYR A 87 -8.90 -1.18 -16.50
C TYR A 87 -8.25 -1.72 -17.77
N PHE A 88 -7.66 -0.82 -18.58
CA PHE A 88 -6.97 -1.19 -19.82
C PHE A 88 -5.74 -0.30 -20.04
N PRO A 89 -4.53 -0.74 -19.65
CA PRO A 89 -3.30 -0.05 -20.03
C PRO A 89 -3.09 -0.18 -21.54
N PRO A 90 -2.77 0.89 -22.31
CA PRO A 90 -2.22 2.19 -21.91
C PRO A 90 -3.25 3.34 -21.79
N VAL A 91 -4.55 3.04 -21.81
CA VAL A 91 -5.64 4.04 -21.91
C VAL A 91 -6.05 4.59 -20.53
N THR A 92 -5.75 3.84 -19.47
CA THR A 92 -6.08 4.19 -18.09
C THR A 92 -4.90 4.85 -17.39
N ASP A 93 -5.20 5.82 -16.53
CA ASP A 93 -4.17 6.52 -15.75
C ASP A 93 -3.44 5.54 -14.83
N LEU A 94 -2.17 5.82 -14.53
CA LEU A 94 -1.37 4.95 -13.65
C LEU A 94 -1.92 4.95 -12.22
N VAL A 95 -2.44 6.09 -11.77
CA VAL A 95 -3.11 6.26 -10.49
C VAL A 95 -4.54 6.69 -10.76
N GLU A 96 -5.46 5.76 -10.55
CA GLU A 96 -6.91 5.98 -10.64
C GLU A 96 -7.53 6.05 -9.23
N PHE A 97 -8.81 6.38 -9.16
CA PHE A 97 -9.54 6.50 -7.90
C PHE A 97 -9.44 5.23 -7.06
N LEU A 98 -9.53 4.05 -7.66
CA LEU A 98 -9.39 2.78 -6.94
C LEU A 98 -7.97 2.56 -6.41
N THR A 99 -6.93 3.04 -7.10
CA THR A 99 -5.54 2.99 -6.62
C THR A 99 -5.34 3.82 -5.35
N PHE A 100 -6.02 4.96 -5.24
CA PHE A 100 -6.08 5.75 -4.01
C PHE A 100 -6.95 5.05 -2.94
N TYR A 101 -8.14 4.62 -3.33
CA TYR A 101 -9.18 4.20 -2.39
C TYR A 101 -8.84 2.91 -1.63
N VAL A 102 -7.98 2.04 -2.19
CA VAL A 102 -7.46 0.85 -1.47
C VAL A 102 -6.75 1.19 -0.16
N MET A 103 -6.24 2.41 0.01
CA MET A 103 -5.62 2.87 1.26
C MET A 103 -6.56 2.69 2.47
N TYR A 104 -7.84 3.05 2.33
CA TYR A 104 -8.79 2.94 3.44
C TYR A 104 -9.03 1.48 3.83
N ARG A 105 -9.08 0.56 2.85
CA ARG A 105 -9.14 -0.88 3.15
C ARG A 105 -7.92 -1.36 3.92
N VAL A 106 -6.72 -0.90 3.54
CA VAL A 106 -5.48 -1.22 4.26
C VAL A 106 -5.51 -0.69 5.69
N PHE A 107 -5.98 0.56 5.90
CA PHE A 107 -6.10 1.14 7.24
C PHE A 107 -7.09 0.39 8.12
N GLU A 108 -8.27 0.03 7.58
CA GLU A 108 -9.27 -0.76 8.30
C GLU A 108 -8.69 -2.10 8.78
N ASP A 109 -8.03 -2.83 7.88
CA ASP A 109 -7.47 -4.14 8.17
C ASP A 109 -6.33 -4.06 9.22
N ILE A 110 -5.45 -3.06 9.12
CA ILE A 110 -4.38 -2.85 10.12
C ILE A 110 -4.98 -2.43 11.47
N TYR A 111 -5.94 -1.49 11.48
CA TYR A 111 -6.58 -1.04 12.71
C TYR A 111 -7.28 -2.20 13.42
N TYR A 112 -7.96 -3.08 12.67
CA TYR A 112 -8.56 -4.30 13.19
C TYR A 112 -7.53 -5.20 13.88
N VAL A 113 -6.37 -5.44 13.25
CA VAL A 113 -5.30 -6.28 13.81
C VAL A 113 -4.84 -5.75 15.17
N TYR A 114 -4.62 -4.43 15.28
CA TYR A 114 -4.16 -3.83 16.54
C TYR A 114 -5.26 -3.68 17.58
N LYS A 115 -6.50 -3.42 17.17
CA LYS A 115 -7.66 -3.37 18.07
C LYS A 115 -7.97 -4.75 18.66
N GLY A 116 -7.75 -5.82 17.90
CA GLY A 116 -8.00 -7.20 18.33
C GLY A 116 -9.50 -7.57 18.45
N SER A 117 -10.39 -6.76 17.88
CA SER A 117 -11.85 -6.99 17.87
C SER A 117 -12.50 -6.36 16.64
N SER A 118 -13.70 -6.81 16.28
CA SER A 118 -14.44 -6.26 15.13
C SER A 118 -14.64 -4.76 15.24
N LEU A 119 -14.62 -4.08 14.09
CA LEU A 119 -14.79 -2.63 14.02
C LEU A 119 -16.27 -2.26 14.22
N VAL A 120 -16.50 -1.26 15.07
CA VAL A 120 -17.81 -0.60 15.25
C VAL A 120 -17.81 0.76 14.56
N HIS A 121 -18.98 1.36 14.39
CA HIS A 121 -19.13 2.65 13.70
C HIS A 121 -18.14 3.74 14.17
N GLU A 122 -17.92 3.86 15.49
CA GLU A 122 -17.00 4.84 16.06
C GLU A 122 -15.55 4.64 15.59
N ASP A 123 -15.10 3.39 15.40
CA ASP A 123 -13.75 3.11 14.89
C ASP A 123 -13.58 3.62 13.46
N PHE A 124 -14.60 3.43 12.61
CA PHE A 124 -14.58 3.96 11.25
C PHE A 124 -14.56 5.48 11.24
N ILE A 125 -15.33 6.13 12.11
CA ILE A 125 -15.28 7.59 12.25
C ILE A 125 -13.87 8.05 12.65
N LYS A 126 -13.22 7.37 13.60
CA LYS A 126 -11.83 7.68 13.98
C LYS A 126 -10.88 7.51 12.80
N LEU A 127 -10.96 6.39 12.10
CA LEU A 127 -10.12 6.08 10.93
C LEU A 127 -10.25 7.12 9.81
N LEU A 128 -11.46 7.58 9.54
CA LEU A 128 -11.76 8.42 8.37
C LEU A 128 -11.58 9.92 8.63
N TYR A 129 -11.69 10.36 9.89
CA TYR A 129 -11.70 11.79 10.23
C TYR A 129 -10.49 12.25 11.07
N ASN A 130 -9.56 11.36 11.43
CA ASN A 130 -8.35 11.73 12.20
C ASN A 130 -7.17 12.25 11.35
N GLY A 131 -7.34 12.35 10.02
CA GLY A 131 -6.29 12.81 9.10
C GLY A 131 -5.12 11.85 8.91
N LEU A 132 -5.25 10.56 9.22
CA LEU A 132 -4.23 9.55 8.92
C LEU A 132 -3.94 9.44 7.42
N ASP A 133 -4.97 9.58 6.58
CA ASP A 133 -4.83 9.64 5.13
C ASP A 133 -3.84 10.73 4.68
N GLU A 134 -4.04 11.96 5.11
CA GLU A 134 -3.13 13.06 4.77
C GLU A 134 -1.74 12.89 5.39
N ARG A 135 -1.65 12.35 6.62
CA ARG A 135 -0.36 12.02 7.25
C ARG A 135 0.42 10.98 6.47
N VAL A 136 -0.23 9.94 5.95
CA VAL A 136 0.42 8.90 5.13
C VAL A 136 0.77 9.45 3.75
N MET A 137 -0.15 10.19 3.10
CA MET A 137 0.10 10.76 1.77
C MET A 137 1.25 11.78 1.77
N ARG A 138 1.36 12.62 2.80
CA ARG A 138 2.38 13.67 2.88
C ARG A 138 3.63 13.26 3.63
N GLY A 139 3.45 12.55 4.74
CA GLY A 139 4.52 12.18 5.65
C GLY A 139 5.24 10.90 5.24
N LEU A 140 4.61 10.02 4.46
CA LEU A 140 5.19 8.74 4.04
C LEU A 140 5.77 7.98 5.25
N ASP A 141 7.06 7.71 5.29
CA ASP A 141 7.71 6.98 6.40
C ASP A 141 7.76 7.77 7.72
N GLN A 142 7.31 9.02 7.73
CA GLN A 142 7.17 9.88 8.92
C GLN A 142 5.71 10.09 9.35
N PHE A 143 4.74 9.38 8.76
CA PHE A 143 3.30 9.58 9.01
C PHE A 143 2.89 9.53 10.50
N ASP A 144 3.58 8.73 11.30
CA ASP A 144 3.34 8.50 12.73
C ASP A 144 3.84 9.66 13.61
N THR A 145 4.77 10.46 13.12
CA THR A 145 5.35 11.62 13.83
C THR A 145 4.89 12.96 13.27
N LEU A 146 4.31 12.97 12.07
CA LEU A 146 3.86 14.19 11.40
C LEU A 146 2.58 14.75 12.05
N THR A 147 2.76 15.77 12.89
CA THR A 147 1.66 16.56 13.45
C THR A 147 1.35 17.73 12.51
N ASN A 148 0.20 17.72 11.84
CA ASN A 148 -0.25 18.72 10.85
C ASN A 148 0.39 18.57 9.45
N PRO A 149 0.05 17.50 8.70
CA PRO A 149 0.43 17.41 7.30
C PRO A 149 -0.12 18.59 6.49
N GLN A 150 0.59 19.01 5.46
CA GLN A 150 0.03 19.95 4.49
C GLN A 150 -1.21 19.32 3.83
N GLU A 151 -2.34 20.02 3.85
CA GLU A 151 -3.55 19.52 3.24
C GLU A 151 -3.34 19.09 1.77
N VAL A 152 -3.92 17.97 1.39
CA VAL A 152 -3.98 17.53 0.00
C VAL A 152 -5.07 18.33 -0.72
N THR A 153 -4.75 18.84 -1.90
CA THR A 153 -5.61 19.72 -2.68
C THR A 153 -6.10 19.04 -3.96
N ALA A 154 -7.04 19.66 -4.68
CA ALA A 154 -7.41 19.20 -6.03
C ALA A 154 -6.19 19.10 -6.96
N GLU A 155 -5.25 20.06 -6.86
CA GLU A 155 -4.00 20.03 -7.63
C GLU A 155 -3.15 18.80 -7.30
N TYR A 156 -3.10 18.38 -6.04
CA TYR A 156 -2.41 17.16 -5.62
C TYR A 156 -2.94 15.93 -6.37
N PHE A 157 -4.27 15.78 -6.42
CA PHE A 157 -4.91 14.67 -7.15
C PHE A 157 -4.75 14.80 -8.67
N LEU A 158 -4.74 16.01 -9.23
CA LEU A 158 -4.44 16.21 -10.65
C LEU A 158 -2.99 15.83 -10.99
N LYS A 159 -2.04 16.05 -10.08
CA LYS A 159 -0.65 15.57 -10.23
C LYS A 159 -0.59 14.05 -10.16
N LEU A 160 -1.29 13.42 -9.21
CA LEU A 160 -1.41 11.95 -9.13
C LEU A 160 -2.00 11.35 -10.43
N LYS A 161 -3.07 11.94 -10.96
CA LYS A 161 -3.69 11.50 -12.22
C LYS A 161 -2.71 11.50 -13.39
N LYS A 162 -1.83 12.51 -13.46
CA LYS A 162 -0.81 12.65 -14.52
C LYS A 162 0.43 11.80 -14.29
N MET A 163 0.50 11.03 -13.19
CA MET A 163 1.68 10.28 -12.80
C MET A 163 2.03 9.22 -13.86
N ASN A 164 3.33 9.05 -14.09
CA ASN A 164 3.84 8.00 -14.97
C ASN A 164 5.12 7.36 -14.41
N TRP A 165 5.57 6.28 -15.03
CA TRP A 165 6.88 5.71 -14.77
C TRP A 165 7.96 6.58 -15.41
N LYS A 166 9.09 6.83 -14.72
CA LYS A 166 10.26 7.50 -15.34
C LYS A 166 10.71 6.77 -16.61
N ASN A 167 10.76 5.45 -16.53
CA ASN A 167 11.15 4.57 -17.64
C ASN A 167 10.63 3.13 -17.39
N LYS A 168 10.86 2.23 -18.36
CA LYS A 168 10.45 0.82 -18.25
C LYS A 168 11.18 0.05 -17.14
N ASN A 169 12.38 0.46 -16.74
CA ASN A 169 13.15 -0.20 -15.68
C ASN A 169 12.52 0.04 -14.31
N VAL A 170 12.04 1.25 -14.01
CA VAL A 170 11.28 1.53 -12.77
C VAL A 170 10.02 0.66 -12.70
N LYS A 171 9.25 0.59 -13.79
CA LYS A 171 8.06 -0.27 -13.88
C LYS A 171 8.42 -1.74 -13.66
N LYS A 172 9.55 -2.20 -14.22
CA LYS A 172 10.05 -3.56 -14.05
C LYS A 172 10.45 -3.84 -12.61
N LEU A 173 11.15 -2.91 -11.96
CA LEU A 173 11.53 -2.99 -10.55
C LEU A 173 10.30 -3.15 -9.66
N HIS A 174 9.27 -2.32 -9.83
CA HIS A 174 8.00 -2.44 -9.09
C HIS A 174 7.39 -3.84 -9.24
N GLY A 175 7.27 -4.34 -10.47
CA GLY A 175 6.74 -5.70 -10.71
C GLY A 175 7.60 -6.80 -10.08
N LYS A 176 8.92 -6.63 -10.04
CA LYS A 176 9.86 -7.58 -9.44
C LYS A 176 9.83 -7.57 -7.91
N LEU A 177 9.69 -6.40 -7.29
CA LEU A 177 9.51 -6.28 -5.85
C LEU A 177 8.19 -6.93 -5.39
N ASN A 178 7.08 -6.66 -6.10
CA ASN A 178 5.79 -7.29 -5.80
C ASN A 178 5.88 -8.82 -5.96
N GLN A 179 6.50 -9.29 -7.05
CA GLN A 179 6.73 -10.71 -7.27
C GLN A 179 7.57 -11.33 -6.13
N PHE A 180 8.60 -10.63 -5.66
CA PHE A 180 9.46 -11.12 -4.59
C PHE A 180 8.69 -11.25 -3.27
N ARG A 181 7.93 -10.21 -2.87
CA ARG A 181 7.04 -10.25 -1.70
C ARG A 181 6.05 -11.39 -1.78
N ASP A 182 5.33 -11.50 -2.90
CA ASP A 182 4.31 -12.53 -3.09
C ASP A 182 4.92 -13.93 -3.06
N SER A 183 6.09 -14.12 -3.70
CA SER A 183 6.79 -15.40 -3.70
C SER A 183 7.23 -15.80 -2.30
N ASN A 184 7.80 -14.88 -1.52
CA ASN A 184 8.19 -15.18 -0.14
C ASN A 184 6.97 -15.56 0.70
N PHE A 185 5.90 -14.77 0.65
CA PHE A 185 4.72 -15.07 1.44
C PHE A 185 4.04 -16.39 1.05
N ILE A 186 3.91 -16.69 -0.26
CA ILE A 186 3.40 -17.98 -0.74
C ILE A 186 4.30 -19.11 -0.25
N GLU A 187 5.61 -18.92 -0.26
CA GLU A 187 6.55 -19.92 0.19
C GLU A 187 6.47 -20.18 1.69
N THR A 188 6.42 -19.12 2.50
CA THR A 188 6.34 -19.19 3.97
C THR A 188 5.00 -19.73 4.44
N ARG A 189 3.87 -19.26 3.86
CA ARG A 189 2.52 -19.55 4.35
C ARG A 189 1.76 -20.60 3.52
N LYS A 190 2.27 -21.00 2.36
CA LYS A 190 1.68 -22.01 1.45
C LYS A 190 0.24 -21.68 0.99
N ILE A 191 -0.07 -20.38 0.81
CA ILE A 191 -1.42 -19.88 0.50
C ILE A 191 -1.42 -19.00 -0.76
N THR A 192 -2.53 -18.99 -1.51
CA THR A 192 -2.73 -18.11 -2.66
C THR A 192 -3.25 -16.73 -2.26
N THR A 193 -2.69 -15.69 -2.87
CA THR A 193 -2.88 -14.30 -2.43
C THR A 193 -3.42 -13.34 -3.50
N SER A 194 -3.90 -13.83 -4.65
CA SER A 194 -4.09 -12.99 -5.85
C SER A 194 -4.80 -11.64 -5.62
N LYS A 195 -5.94 -11.61 -4.91
CA LYS A 195 -6.62 -10.35 -4.58
C LYS A 195 -5.85 -9.48 -3.59
N PHE A 196 -5.30 -10.10 -2.55
CA PHE A 196 -4.49 -9.43 -1.51
C PHE A 196 -3.26 -8.76 -2.14
N SER A 197 -2.47 -9.54 -2.90
CA SER A 197 -1.29 -9.07 -3.61
C SER A 197 -1.60 -7.92 -4.58
N VAL A 198 -2.76 -7.94 -5.25
CA VAL A 198 -3.20 -6.83 -6.12
C VAL A 198 -3.51 -5.58 -5.30
N THR A 199 -4.24 -5.71 -4.19
CA THR A 199 -4.54 -4.59 -3.28
C THR A 199 -3.26 -3.96 -2.71
N GLU A 200 -2.34 -4.78 -2.21
CA GLU A 200 -1.07 -4.28 -1.68
C GLU A 200 -0.24 -3.59 -2.76
N SER A 201 -0.16 -4.18 -3.95
CA SER A 201 0.59 -3.61 -5.07
C SER A 201 0.01 -2.25 -5.50
N ALA A 202 -1.32 -2.11 -5.49
CA ALA A 202 -1.99 -0.85 -5.79
C ALA A 202 -1.70 0.21 -4.71
N PHE A 203 -1.72 -0.17 -3.44
CA PHE A 203 -1.42 0.75 -2.35
C PHE A 203 0.06 1.19 -2.35
N ILE A 204 1.00 0.27 -2.57
CA ILE A 204 2.43 0.62 -2.68
C ILE A 204 2.67 1.53 -3.89
N LEU A 205 2.02 1.28 -5.03
CA LEU A 205 2.06 2.18 -6.18
C LEU A 205 1.54 3.58 -5.83
N PHE A 206 0.43 3.65 -5.09
CA PHE A 206 -0.12 4.93 -4.62
C PHE A 206 0.85 5.69 -3.72
N LEU A 207 1.51 5.01 -2.78
CA LEU A 207 2.54 5.61 -1.90
C LEU A 207 3.73 6.12 -2.71
N ALA A 208 4.19 5.36 -3.71
CA ALA A 208 5.29 5.79 -4.59
C ALA A 208 4.90 7.02 -5.41
N ALA A 209 3.65 7.08 -5.88
CA ALA A 209 3.12 8.26 -6.55
C ALA A 209 3.03 9.47 -5.61
N CYS A 210 2.62 9.29 -4.35
CA CYS A 210 2.63 10.36 -3.35
C CYS A 210 4.05 10.88 -3.10
N CYS A 211 5.04 10.00 -2.99
CA CYS A 211 6.47 10.37 -2.90
C CYS A 211 6.90 11.26 -4.07
N ALA A 212 6.56 10.87 -5.30
CA ALA A 212 6.84 11.69 -6.46
C ALA A 212 6.13 13.05 -6.43
N VAL A 213 4.85 13.10 -6.04
CA VAL A 213 4.09 14.37 -5.98
C VAL A 213 4.60 15.30 -4.88
N ASN A 214 5.03 14.77 -3.73
CA ASN A 214 5.60 15.55 -2.63
C ASN A 214 6.92 16.23 -3.03
N ASP A 215 7.64 15.66 -4.00
CA ASP A 215 8.84 16.26 -4.61
C ASP A 215 8.53 17.08 -5.88
N ASP A 216 7.26 17.42 -6.13
CA ASP A 216 6.78 18.13 -7.32
C ASP A 216 7.12 17.44 -8.66
N ARG A 217 7.23 16.11 -8.64
CA ARG A 217 7.48 15.28 -9.83
C ARG A 217 6.18 14.64 -10.33
N LEU A 218 6.15 14.40 -11.64
CA LEU A 218 5.09 13.64 -12.33
C LEU A 218 5.57 12.26 -12.81
N LYS A 219 6.75 11.84 -12.35
CA LYS A 219 7.36 10.57 -12.72
C LYS A 219 7.90 9.85 -11.50
N ILE A 220 7.45 8.61 -11.31
CA ILE A 220 7.96 7.69 -10.30
C ILE A 220 9.36 7.22 -10.71
N VAL A 221 10.30 7.33 -9.79
CA VAL A 221 11.68 6.84 -9.90
C VAL A 221 11.91 5.68 -8.93
N GLU A 222 13.10 5.07 -8.97
CA GLU A 222 13.45 3.90 -8.17
C GLU A 222 13.37 4.17 -6.65
N SER A 223 13.84 5.33 -6.19
CA SER A 223 13.80 5.72 -4.76
C SER A 223 12.38 5.89 -4.22
N ASP A 224 11.41 6.29 -5.05
CA ASP A 224 10.01 6.41 -4.65
C ASP A 224 9.41 5.04 -4.30
N LEU A 225 9.80 4.00 -5.04
CA LEU A 225 9.38 2.63 -4.77
C LEU A 225 9.95 2.16 -3.43
N LEU A 226 11.23 2.44 -3.16
CA LEU A 226 11.84 2.06 -1.89
C LEU A 226 11.18 2.78 -0.70
N MET A 227 10.89 4.08 -0.85
CA MET A 227 10.16 4.85 0.16
C MET A 227 8.75 4.31 0.39
N ALA A 228 8.04 3.94 -0.68
CA ALA A 228 6.72 3.35 -0.58
C ALA A 228 6.72 2.02 0.18
N TYR A 229 7.69 1.15 -0.09
CA TYR A 229 7.86 -0.10 0.65
C TYR A 229 8.17 0.13 2.13
N LYS A 230 9.12 1.03 2.45
CA LYS A 230 9.42 1.39 3.84
C LYS A 230 8.20 1.95 4.58
N THR A 231 7.46 2.84 3.93
CA THR A 231 6.22 3.41 4.47
C THR A 231 5.19 2.32 4.74
N TYR A 232 4.98 1.44 3.77
CA TYR A 232 4.04 0.32 3.87
C TYR A 232 4.39 -0.61 5.03
N PHE A 233 5.67 -0.96 5.18
CA PHE A 233 6.13 -1.84 6.25
C PHE A 233 6.04 -1.18 7.62
N LYS A 234 6.38 0.10 7.70
CA LYS A 234 6.20 0.87 8.92
C LYS A 234 4.72 0.91 9.31
N LEU A 235 3.83 1.16 8.35
CA LEU A 235 2.40 1.21 8.59
C LEU A 235 1.85 -0.09 9.18
N ILE A 236 2.22 -1.25 8.60
CA ILE A 236 1.78 -2.56 9.12
C ILE A 236 2.32 -2.83 10.52
N ASN A 237 3.54 -2.39 10.82
CA ASN A 237 4.16 -2.58 12.13
C ASN A 237 3.81 -1.49 13.15
N THR A 238 3.01 -0.49 12.77
CA THR A 238 2.61 0.60 13.66
C THR A 238 1.22 0.34 14.20
N ASP A 239 1.08 0.41 15.52
CA ASP A 239 -0.21 0.41 16.19
C ASP A 239 -0.96 1.73 15.90
N ILE A 240 -1.64 1.77 14.75
CA ILE A 240 -2.34 2.98 14.29
C ILE A 240 -3.51 3.36 15.20
N THR A 241 -3.98 2.48 16.08
CA THR A 241 -5.02 2.81 17.07
C THR A 241 -4.54 3.87 18.06
N LYS A 242 -3.22 3.96 18.29
CA LYS A 242 -2.58 4.97 19.15
C LYS A 242 -2.36 6.31 18.45
N LEU A 243 -2.61 6.40 17.15
CA LEU A 243 -2.44 7.60 16.34
C LEU A 243 -3.76 8.38 16.15
N MET A 244 -4.85 7.93 16.78
CA MET A 244 -6.22 8.41 16.58
C MET A 244 -6.82 8.96 17.87
#